data_AF-A0A4R5J563-F1
#
_entry.id   AF-A0A4R5J563-F1
#
_cell.length_a   1.000
_cell.length_b   1.000
_cell.length_c   1.000
_cell.angle_alpha   90.00
_cell.angle_beta   90.00
_cell.angle_gamma   90.00
#
_symmetry.space_group_name_H-M   'P 1'
#
loop_
_entity.id
_entity.type
_entity.pdbx_description
1 polymer ?
#
loop_
_entity_poly.entity_id
_entity_poly.type
_entity_poly.pdbx_seq_one_letter_code
_entity_poly.pdbx_strand_id
1 'polypeptide(L)'
;MNATASDLRQCSIAATLSLVGEKWTILILRDVFHGVTRFDEFLRRLECSPAVLSARLKTLTEAGLLRKVSYREPGERERFEYRPTRAAVELLPVLIGLMQWGDRHMTSCGEGPVQIRSQSSGKLVRAALVDEDNVLVSPRDMQVVPVAPRRTEGKQ
;
A
#
# COMPACT_ATOMS: atom_id res chain seq x y z
N MET A 1 -14.78 25.99 -10.76
CA MET A 1 -15.94 25.11 -10.49
C MET A 1 -15.54 24.18 -9.36
N ASN A 2 -16.17 24.28 -8.20
CA ASN A 2 -15.83 23.49 -7.00
C ASN A 2 -16.52 22.12 -7.06
N ALA A 3 -15.80 21.06 -6.68
CA ALA A 3 -16.37 19.71 -6.54
C ALA A 3 -17.56 19.72 -5.57
N THR A 4 -18.62 19.01 -5.92
CA THR A 4 -19.86 18.94 -5.12
C THR A 4 -19.77 17.86 -4.05
N ALA A 5 -20.61 17.94 -3.02
CA ALA A 5 -20.70 16.91 -1.96
C ALA A 5 -21.09 15.51 -2.48
N SER A 6 -21.63 15.40 -3.70
CA SER A 6 -21.90 14.12 -4.38
C SER A 6 -20.62 13.47 -4.90
N ASP A 7 -19.65 14.25 -5.38
CA ASP A 7 -18.37 13.77 -5.90
C ASP A 7 -17.52 13.10 -4.81
N LEU A 8 -17.67 13.55 -3.56
CA LEU A 8 -17.03 12.93 -2.39
C LEU A 8 -17.66 11.60 -1.97
N ARG A 9 -18.91 11.29 -2.36
CA ARG A 9 -19.54 9.98 -2.04
C ARG A 9 -19.02 8.84 -2.91
N GLN A 10 -18.41 9.15 -4.05
CA GLN A 10 -17.70 8.20 -4.92
C GLN A 10 -16.17 8.30 -4.74
N CYS A 11 -15.72 8.85 -3.61
CA CYS A 11 -14.31 9.07 -3.34
C CYS A 11 -13.53 7.76 -3.30
N SER A 12 -12.66 7.56 -4.29
CA SER A 12 -11.79 6.39 -4.39
C SER A 12 -10.82 6.28 -3.21
N ILE A 13 -10.46 7.41 -2.57
CA ILE A 13 -9.68 7.41 -1.32
C ILE A 13 -10.47 6.73 -0.20
N ALA A 14 -11.75 7.08 -0.03
CA ALA A 14 -12.60 6.46 1.01
C ALA A 14 -12.81 4.96 0.75
N ALA A 15 -13.02 4.57 -0.51
CA ALA A 15 -13.10 3.16 -0.90
C ALA A 15 -11.79 2.41 -0.61
N THR A 16 -10.64 3.02 -0.93
CA THR A 16 -9.31 2.46 -0.66
C THR A 16 -9.06 2.34 0.84
N LEU A 17 -9.41 3.35 1.64
CA LEU A 17 -9.29 3.31 3.10
C LEU A 17 -10.20 2.27 3.75
N SER A 18 -11.31 1.89 3.12
CA SER A 18 -12.13 0.78 3.60
C SER A 18 -11.39 -0.57 3.50
N LEU A 19 -10.41 -0.67 2.60
CA LEU A 19 -9.53 -1.82 2.45
C LEU A 19 -8.25 -1.71 3.28
N VAL A 20 -7.50 -0.61 3.15
CA VAL A 20 -6.16 -0.46 3.73
C VAL A 20 -6.10 0.41 4.98
N GLY A 21 -7.19 1.08 5.35
CA GLY A 21 -7.24 2.01 6.48
C GLY A 21 -7.23 1.35 7.85
N GLU A 22 -7.35 0.02 7.91
CA GLU A 22 -7.15 -0.68 9.16
C GLU A 22 -5.66 -0.88 9.48
N LYS A 23 -5.28 -0.57 10.73
CA LYS A 23 -3.89 -0.51 11.23
C LYS A 23 -3.01 -1.65 10.73
N TRP A 24 -3.45 -2.90 10.86
CA TRP A 24 -2.63 -4.06 10.57
C TRP A 24 -2.45 -4.28 9.08
N THR A 25 -3.37 -3.83 8.24
CA THR A 25 -3.27 -3.98 6.78
C THR A 25 -2.03 -3.28 6.23
N ILE A 26 -1.81 -2.02 6.62
CA ILE A 26 -0.62 -1.26 6.21
C ILE A 26 0.67 -1.89 6.76
N LEU A 27 0.65 -2.39 8.01
CA LEU A 27 1.82 -3.03 8.62
C LEU A 27 2.16 -4.38 7.97
N ILE A 28 1.16 -5.16 7.57
CA ILE A 28 1.36 -6.40 6.80
C ILE A 28 1.97 -6.07 5.44
N LEU A 29 1.42 -5.08 4.71
CA LEU A 29 1.97 -4.67 3.41
C LEU A 29 3.42 -4.17 3.55
N ARG A 30 3.71 -3.36 4.58
CA ARG A 30 5.09 -2.96 4.91
C ARG A 30 5.98 -4.18 5.05
N ASP A 31 5.59 -5.17 5.84
CA ASP A 31 6.41 -6.36 6.09
C ASP A 31 6.59 -7.21 4.83
N VAL A 32 5.56 -7.32 3.98
CA VAL A 32 5.63 -7.97 2.68
C VAL A 32 6.70 -7.33 1.79
N PHE A 33 6.76 -5.99 1.74
CA PHE A 33 7.80 -5.29 0.97
C PHE A 33 9.20 -5.38 1.58
N HIS A 34 9.31 -5.77 2.85
CA HIS A 34 10.58 -6.14 3.47
C HIS A 34 10.90 -7.64 3.31
N GLY A 35 10.14 -8.38 2.50
CA GLY A 35 10.39 -9.78 2.18
C GLY A 35 9.73 -10.78 3.13
N VAL A 36 8.90 -10.34 4.07
CA VAL A 36 8.15 -11.25 4.94
C VAL A 36 7.00 -11.88 4.17
N THR A 37 7.00 -13.20 4.06
CA THR A 37 5.99 -13.93 3.27
C THR A 37 5.22 -14.97 4.08
N ARG A 38 5.68 -15.32 5.28
CA ARG A 38 5.14 -16.44 6.08
C ARG A 38 4.32 -15.98 7.27
N PHE A 39 3.23 -16.69 7.56
CA PHE A 39 2.29 -16.36 8.64
C PHE A 39 2.97 -16.19 10.01
N ASP A 40 3.81 -17.15 10.41
CA ASP A 40 4.49 -17.10 11.70
C ASP A 40 5.49 -15.96 11.80
N GLU A 41 6.05 -15.52 10.67
CA GLU A 41 6.98 -14.40 10.64
C GLU A 41 6.25 -13.07 10.79
N PHE A 42 5.06 -12.93 10.19
CA PHE A 42 4.16 -11.82 10.50
C PHE A 42 3.77 -11.81 11.98
N LEU A 43 3.40 -12.94 12.58
CA LEU A 43 3.07 -12.98 14.02
C LEU A 43 4.22 -12.59 14.93
N ARG A 44 5.47 -12.95 14.58
CA ARG A 44 6.64 -12.55 15.37
C ARG A 44 6.92 -11.06 15.29
N ARG A 45 6.60 -10.43 14.16
CA ARG A 45 6.88 -9.01 13.90
C ARG A 45 5.72 -8.09 14.28
N LEU A 46 4.50 -8.59 14.19
CA LEU A 46 3.28 -7.84 14.43
C LEU A 46 2.68 -8.31 15.75
N GLU A 47 2.46 -7.38 16.67
CA GLU A 47 1.83 -7.63 17.98
C GLU A 47 0.30 -7.81 17.87
N CYS A 48 -0.17 -8.41 16.77
CA CYS A 48 -1.59 -8.68 16.51
C CYS A 48 -1.93 -10.13 16.82
N SER A 49 -3.20 -10.41 17.10
CA SER A 49 -3.64 -11.79 17.35
C SER A 49 -3.64 -12.62 16.05
N PRO A 50 -3.47 -13.95 16.14
CA PRO A 50 -3.56 -14.85 14.98
C PRO A 50 -4.87 -14.74 14.20
N ALA A 51 -5.99 -14.51 14.91
CA ALA A 51 -7.29 -14.31 14.29
C ALA A 51 -7.34 -13.03 13.45
N VAL A 52 -6.80 -11.92 13.98
CA VAL A 52 -6.72 -10.64 13.26
C VAL A 52 -5.81 -10.76 12.04
N LEU A 53 -4.62 -11.34 12.19
CA LEU A 53 -3.70 -11.54 11.07
C LEU A 53 -4.33 -12.38 9.95
N SER A 54 -4.97 -13.50 10.32
CA SER A 54 -5.64 -14.39 9.36
C SER A 54 -6.74 -13.66 8.59
N ALA A 55 -7.59 -12.90 9.28
CA ALA A 55 -8.64 -12.10 8.66
C ALA A 55 -8.06 -11.07 7.68
N ARG A 56 -6.98 -10.37 8.07
CA ARG A 56 -6.36 -9.34 7.22
C ARG A 56 -5.66 -9.91 6.00
N LEU A 57 -4.93 -11.02 6.16
CA LEU A 57 -4.30 -11.71 5.02
C LEU A 57 -5.34 -12.24 4.04
N LYS A 58 -6.48 -12.74 4.54
CA LYS A 58 -7.62 -13.14 3.71
C LYS A 58 -8.17 -11.94 2.93
N THR A 59 -8.49 -10.83 3.60
CA THR A 59 -8.97 -9.59 2.95
C THR A 59 -7.99 -9.09 1.87
N LEU A 60 -6.69 -9.06 2.17
CA LEU A 60 -5.66 -8.64 1.21
C LEU A 60 -5.54 -9.59 0.00
N THR A 61 -5.78 -10.89 0.21
CA THR A 61 -5.78 -11.88 -0.87
C THR A 61 -7.03 -11.74 -1.74
N GLU A 62 -8.20 -11.60 -1.13
CA GLU A 62 -9.48 -11.40 -1.83
C GLU A 62 -9.52 -10.10 -2.63
N ALA A 63 -8.89 -9.04 -2.11
CA ALA A 63 -8.73 -7.77 -2.82
C ALA A 63 -7.63 -7.80 -3.91
N GLY A 64 -6.95 -8.93 -4.10
CA GLY A 64 -5.92 -9.09 -5.13
C GLY A 64 -4.62 -8.34 -4.85
N LEU A 65 -4.37 -7.89 -3.61
CA LEU A 65 -3.11 -7.27 -3.20
C LEU A 65 -2.04 -8.32 -2.89
N LEU A 66 -2.45 -9.45 -2.30
CA LEU A 66 -1.58 -10.59 -2.05
C LEU A 66 -2.08 -11.81 -2.82
N ARG A 67 -1.17 -12.72 -3.14
CA ARG A 67 -1.50 -14.07 -3.58
C ARG A 67 -0.98 -15.08 -2.58
N LYS A 68 -1.82 -16.04 -2.22
CA LYS A 68 -1.43 -17.19 -1.39
C LYS A 68 -0.86 -18.28 -2.28
N VAL A 69 0.41 -18.61 -2.08
CA VAL A 69 1.15 -19.60 -2.87
C VAL A 69 1.51 -20.76 -1.95
N SER A 70 1.17 -21.98 -2.34
CA SER A 70 1.65 -23.16 -1.62
C SER A 70 3.08 -23.48 -2.01
N TYR A 71 3.83 -23.98 -1.04
CA TYR A 71 5.17 -24.51 -1.24
C TYR A 71 5.37 -25.71 -0.33
N ARG A 72 6.27 -26.60 -0.73
CA ARG A 72 6.56 -27.82 0.02
C ARG A 72 8.06 -28.08 -0.05
N GLU A 73 8.71 -28.01 1.10
CA GLU A 73 10.08 -28.49 1.24
C GLU A 73 10.10 -30.02 1.15
N PRO A 74 11.15 -30.63 0.55
CA PRO A 74 11.27 -32.07 0.48
C PRO A 74 11.12 -32.74 1.86
N GLY A 75 10.16 -33.65 1.99
CA GLY A 75 9.88 -34.37 3.24
C GLY A 75 8.98 -33.64 4.24
N GLU A 76 8.58 -32.39 3.98
CA GLU A 76 7.71 -31.63 4.89
C GLU A 76 6.24 -31.59 4.44
N ARG A 77 5.38 -31.07 5.33
CA ARG A 77 3.97 -30.75 5.05
C ARG A 77 3.89 -29.53 4.11
N GLU A 78 2.81 -29.45 3.34
CA GLU A 78 2.50 -28.27 2.54
C GLU A 78 2.36 -27.03 3.42
N ARG A 79 3.03 -25.96 3.04
CA ARG A 79 3.02 -24.66 3.71
C ARG A 79 2.55 -23.58 2.72
N PHE A 80 2.23 -22.40 3.25
CA PHE A 80 1.76 -21.29 2.43
C PHE A 80 2.57 -20.02 2.69
N GLU A 81 2.78 -19.27 1.62
CA GLU A 81 3.36 -17.95 1.62
C GLU A 81 2.43 -16.93 0.95
N TYR A 82 2.58 -15.68 1.35
CA TYR A 82 1.86 -14.55 0.78
C TYR A 82 2.85 -13.72 -0.03
N ARG A 83 2.60 -13.58 -1.33
CA ARG A 83 3.45 -12.82 -2.24
C ARG A 83 2.70 -11.57 -2.72
N PRO A 84 3.36 -10.41 -2.87
CA PRO A 84 2.71 -9.22 -3.40
C PRO A 84 2.32 -9.42 -4.86
N THR A 85 1.19 -8.85 -5.25
CA THR A 85 0.79 -8.71 -6.66
C THR A 85 1.28 -7.36 -7.19
N ARG A 86 1.07 -7.13 -8.50
CA ARG A 86 1.31 -5.83 -9.11
C ARG A 86 0.48 -4.71 -8.44
N ALA A 87 -0.77 -5.00 -8.09
CA ALA A 87 -1.65 -4.03 -7.42
C ALA A 87 -1.10 -3.61 -6.04
N ALA A 88 -0.48 -4.52 -5.29
CA ALA A 88 0.22 -4.14 -4.07
C ALA A 88 1.44 -3.26 -4.36
N VAL A 89 2.24 -3.58 -5.38
CA VAL A 89 3.41 -2.75 -5.75
C VAL A 89 2.99 -1.32 -6.11
N GLU A 90 1.84 -1.15 -6.77
CA GLU A 90 1.27 0.17 -7.10
C GLU A 90 0.85 0.98 -5.84
N LEU A 91 0.69 0.35 -4.67
CA LEU A 91 0.47 1.03 -3.38
C LEU A 91 1.75 1.48 -2.68
N LEU A 92 2.94 1.10 -3.15
CA LEU A 92 4.21 1.50 -2.53
C LEU A 92 4.36 3.01 -2.33
N PRO A 93 4.00 3.89 -3.29
CA PRO A 93 4.09 5.33 -3.08
C PRO A 93 3.29 5.83 -1.87
N VAL A 94 2.15 5.19 -1.56
CA VAL A 94 1.33 5.51 -0.38
C VAL A 94 2.07 5.13 0.90
N LEU A 95 2.65 3.92 0.94
CA LEU A 95 3.43 3.45 2.09
C LEU A 95 4.67 4.33 2.33
N ILE A 96 5.37 4.71 1.26
CA ILE A 96 6.52 5.61 1.34
C ILE A 96 6.09 7.00 1.81
N GLY A 97 4.97 7.53 1.30
CA GLY A 97 4.43 8.81 1.75
C GLY A 97 4.07 8.82 3.25
N LEU A 98 3.43 7.74 3.72
CA LEU A 98 3.12 7.54 5.15
C LEU A 98 4.40 7.49 6.00
N MET A 99 5.40 6.71 5.57
CA MET A 99 6.70 6.63 6.23
C MET A 99 7.34 8.02 6.32
N GLN A 100 7.45 8.74 5.20
CA GLN A 100 8.09 10.05 5.15
C GLN A 100 7.43 11.12 6.01
N TRP A 101 6.09 11.11 6.04
CA TRP A 101 5.34 11.99 6.92
C TRP A 101 5.55 11.61 8.39
N GLY A 102 5.49 10.31 8.71
CA GLY A 102 5.74 9.78 10.05
C GLY A 102 7.15 10.11 10.54
N ASP A 103 8.17 9.88 9.72
CA ASP A 103 9.56 10.19 10.03
C ASP A 103 9.73 11.66 10.40
N ARG A 104 9.15 12.56 9.61
CA ARG A 104 9.26 14.01 9.84
C ARG A 104 8.50 14.53 11.05
N HIS A 105 7.32 13.96 11.34
CA HIS A 105 6.37 14.56 12.28
C HIS A 105 6.11 13.76 13.55
N MET A 106 6.43 12.46 13.55
CA MET A 106 6.16 11.54 14.66
C MET A 106 7.44 11.04 15.34
N THR A 107 8.62 11.30 14.77
CA THR A 107 9.90 10.99 15.40
C THR A 107 10.51 12.25 16.02
N SER A 108 11.20 12.09 17.15
CA SER A 108 11.83 13.20 17.87
C SER A 108 13.05 13.79 17.14
N CYS A 109 13.69 13.00 16.27
CA CYS A 109 14.85 13.43 15.47
C CYS A 109 14.49 13.86 14.04
N GLY A 110 13.23 13.72 13.61
CA GLY A 110 12.79 13.99 12.24
C GLY A 110 13.25 12.96 11.21
N GLU A 111 13.83 11.84 11.66
CA GLU A 111 14.30 10.72 10.83
C GLU A 111 13.74 9.39 11.35
N GLY A 112 13.24 8.57 10.41
CA GLY A 112 12.78 7.22 10.71
C GLY A 112 13.91 6.20 10.86
N PRO A 113 13.62 4.99 11.36
CA PRO A 113 14.62 3.94 11.53
C PRO A 113 15.14 3.34 10.20
N VAL A 114 14.54 3.67 9.06
CA VAL A 114 14.85 3.08 7.75
C VAL A 114 14.88 4.16 6.66
N GLN A 115 15.81 4.03 5.72
CA GLN A 115 15.86 4.84 4.50
C GLN A 115 15.76 3.94 3.27
N ILE A 116 14.95 4.34 2.28
CA ILE A 116 14.83 3.63 1.02
C ILE A 116 15.80 4.25 0.02
N ARG A 117 16.71 3.44 -0.54
CA ARG A 117 17.71 3.90 -1.51
C ARG A 117 17.60 3.12 -2.80
N SER A 118 17.82 3.80 -3.92
CA SER A 118 17.95 3.18 -5.23
C SER A 118 19.23 2.35 -5.26
N GLN A 119 19.14 1.08 -5.66
CA GLN A 119 20.32 0.21 -5.75
C GLN A 119 21.31 0.70 -6.81
N SER A 120 20.82 1.25 -7.92
CA SER A 120 21.66 1.72 -9.03
C SER A 120 22.37 3.04 -8.73
N SER A 121 21.73 3.95 -8.00
CA SER A 121 22.27 5.30 -7.78
C SER A 121 22.72 5.58 -6.33
N GLY A 122 22.33 4.75 -5.37
CA GLY A 122 22.52 4.99 -3.93
C GLY A 122 21.70 6.15 -3.34
N LYS A 123 20.97 6.89 -4.19
CA LYS A 123 20.18 8.07 -3.80
C LYS A 123 18.91 7.66 -3.06
N LEU A 124 18.44 8.55 -2.19
CA LEU A 124 17.20 8.38 -1.44
C LEU A 124 16.00 8.34 -2.39
N VAL A 125 15.13 7.34 -2.21
CA VAL A 125 13.85 7.22 -2.90
C VAL A 125 12.79 7.88 -2.02
N ARG A 126 11.96 8.73 -2.63
CA ARG A 126 10.89 9.45 -1.96
C ARG A 126 9.57 9.37 -2.71
N ALA A 127 8.46 9.43 -1.98
CA ALA A 127 7.18 9.73 -2.60
C ALA A 127 7.21 11.19 -3.05
N ALA A 128 6.70 11.43 -4.26
CA ALA A 128 6.67 12.73 -4.90
C ALA A 128 5.44 12.80 -5.80
N LEU A 129 4.96 14.02 -6.02
CA LEU A 129 3.93 14.31 -7.00
C LEU A 129 4.65 14.63 -8.30
N VAL A 130 4.36 13.86 -9.34
CA VAL A 130 4.95 14.03 -10.67
C VAL A 130 3.84 14.08 -11.70
N ASP A 131 4.05 14.83 -12.77
CA ASP A 131 3.15 14.83 -13.93
C ASP A 131 3.43 13.64 -14.86
N GLU A 132 2.73 13.60 -16.00
CA GLU A 132 2.84 12.52 -16.99
C GLU A 132 4.24 12.46 -17.63
N ASP A 133 4.97 13.58 -17.64
CA ASP A 133 6.33 13.70 -18.18
C ASP A 133 7.41 13.42 -17.11
N ASN A 134 7.01 12.99 -15.91
CA ASN A 134 7.86 12.73 -14.75
C ASN A 134 8.54 13.99 -14.17
N VAL A 135 7.96 15.16 -14.39
CA VAL A 135 8.42 16.42 -13.77
C VAL A 135 7.80 16.55 -12.38
N LEU A 136 8.61 16.98 -11.40
CA LEU A 136 8.15 17.19 -10.04
C LEU A 136 7.14 18.36 -9.98
N VAL A 137 5.96 18.10 -9.44
CA VAL A 137 4.90 19.09 -9.27
C VAL A 137 4.81 19.53 -7.81
N SER A 138 4.86 20.83 -7.56
CA SER A 138 4.62 21.41 -6.23
C SER A 138 3.13 21.43 -5.92
N PRO A 139 2.69 21.24 -4.66
CA PRO A 139 1.28 21.37 -4.28
C PRO A 139 0.62 22.70 -4.67
N ARG A 140 1.40 23.78 -4.82
CA ARG A 140 0.89 25.10 -5.24
C ARG A 140 0.55 25.17 -6.74
N ASP A 141 1.19 24.32 -7.53
CA ASP A 141 1.03 24.28 -9.00
C ASP A 141 0.01 23.20 -9.42
N MET A 142 -0.60 22.52 -8.44
CA MET A 142 -1.62 21.51 -8.69
C MET A 142 -3.00 22.15 -8.90
N GLN A 143 -3.73 21.61 -9.88
CA GLN A 143 -5.13 21.92 -10.08
C GLN A 143 -5.97 20.64 -9.99
N VAL A 144 -7.03 20.68 -9.19
CA VAL A 144 -8.04 19.60 -9.16
C VAL A 144 -9.08 19.89 -10.24
N VAL A 145 -9.10 19.07 -11.28
CA VAL A 145 -10.08 19.16 -12.37
C VAL A 145 -11.08 18.01 -12.22
N PRO A 146 -12.40 18.29 -12.22
CA PRO A 146 -13.42 17.24 -12.21
C PRO A 146 -13.33 16.37 -13.48
N VAL A 147 -13.36 15.06 -13.32
CA VAL A 147 -13.43 14.12 -14.45
C VAL A 147 -14.90 13.74 -14.65
N ALA A 148 -15.45 13.97 -15.85
CA ALA A 148 -16.79 13.50 -16.17
C ALA A 148 -16.85 11.96 -16.05
N PRO A 149 -17.88 11.39 -15.41
CA PRO A 149 -17.98 9.94 -15.28
C PRO A 149 -17.98 9.30 -16.67
N ARG A 150 -17.12 8.29 -16.89
CA ARG A 150 -17.19 7.48 -18.12
C ARG A 150 -18.58 6.86 -18.19
N ARG A 151 -19.38 7.22 -19.21
CA ARG A 151 -20.63 6.50 -19.51
C ARG A 151 -20.25 5.04 -19.76
N THR A 152 -20.68 4.14 -18.88
CA THR A 152 -20.71 2.72 -19.17
C THR A 152 -21.76 2.51 -20.24
N GLU A 153 -21.33 2.37 -21.50
CA GLU A 153 -22.20 1.83 -22.55
C GLU A 153 -22.66 0.45 -22.10
N GLY A 154 -23.98 0.30 -21.98
CA GLY A 154 -24.60 -0.94 -21.56
C GLY A 154 -24.21 -2.06 -22.51
N LYS A 155 -23.63 -3.14 -21.97
CA LYS A 155 -23.73 -4.44 -22.60
C LYS A 155 -25.21 -4.84 -22.62
N GLN A 156 -25.80 -4.81 -23.81
CA GLN A 156 -26.92 -5.70 -24.16
C GLN A 156 -26.39 -7.13 -24.31
#